data_AF-A0A142XZD2-F1
#
_entry.id   AF-A0A142XZD2-F1
#
_cell.length_a   1.000
_cell.length_b   1.000
_cell.length_c   1.000
_cell.angle_alpha   90.00
_cell.angle_beta   90.00
_cell.angle_gamma   90.00
#
_symmetry.space_group_name_H-M   'P 1'
#
loop_
_entity.id
_entity.type
_entity.pdbx_description
1 polymer ?
#
loop_
_entity_poly.entity_id
_entity_poly.type
_entity_poly.pdbx_seq_one_letter_code
_entity_poly.pdbx_strand_id
1 'polypeptide(L)'
;MVAELTEWLAARNLPLHIASACLHNQGVAYRNGLSQLDRKQQRLFQKVVSDWMHRSLDECYGDCLLRSPELSVIVADAIRYFNGVRYDLDSFVVMPNHVHVLVQFRKEFDLQVIGSSWMRYTARLINQKLGRRGIFWKPEPFDHLIRSPEHLAHFRSYIRENPRKANLPTRDFLYWNRAELG
;
A
#
# COMPACT_ATOMS: atom_id res chain seq x y z
N MET A 1 -7.67 4.78 -14.92
CA MET A 1 -6.32 4.19 -14.84
C MET A 1 -5.50 4.38 -16.11
N VAL A 2 -5.76 3.66 -17.21
CA VAL A 2 -5.01 3.85 -18.48
C VAL A 2 -5.30 5.23 -19.09
N ALA A 3 -6.58 5.66 -19.12
CA ALA A 3 -7.02 6.86 -19.82
C ALA A 3 -6.35 8.17 -19.34
N GLU A 4 -6.39 8.49 -18.05
CA GLU A 4 -5.78 9.71 -17.50
C GLU A 4 -4.26 9.76 -17.68
N LEU A 5 -3.57 8.62 -17.49
CA LEU A 5 -2.13 8.54 -17.68
C LEU A 5 -1.76 8.67 -19.16
N THR A 6 -2.58 8.11 -20.06
CA THR A 6 -2.47 8.27 -21.51
C THR A 6 -2.71 9.72 -21.92
N GLU A 7 -3.72 10.41 -21.37
CA GLU A 7 -3.97 11.84 -21.62
C GLU A 7 -2.81 12.72 -21.15
N TRP A 8 -2.26 12.43 -19.96
CA TRP A 8 -1.11 13.16 -19.44
C TRP A 8 0.14 13.03 -20.32
N LEU A 9 0.39 11.81 -20.83
CA LEU A 9 1.47 11.51 -21.77
C LEU A 9 1.22 12.19 -23.12
N ALA A 10 0.00 12.11 -23.65
CA ALA A 10 -0.40 12.71 -24.91
C ALA A 10 -0.21 14.24 -24.90
N ALA A 11 -0.64 14.91 -23.82
CA ALA A 11 -0.47 16.36 -23.64
C ALA A 11 1.00 16.82 -23.59
N ARG A 12 1.95 15.89 -23.42
CA ARG A 12 3.40 16.15 -23.34
C ARG A 12 4.17 15.51 -24.50
N ASN A 13 3.46 14.97 -25.49
CA ASN A 13 4.03 14.25 -26.62
C ASN A 13 4.96 13.09 -26.20
N LEU A 14 4.60 12.40 -25.12
CA LEU A 14 5.36 11.28 -24.55
C LEU A 14 4.80 9.93 -25.01
N PRO A 15 5.61 8.85 -25.03
CA PRO A 15 5.18 7.56 -25.56
C PRO A 15 4.02 6.96 -24.74
N LEU A 16 2.85 6.81 -25.36
CA LEU A 16 1.62 6.35 -24.69
C LEU A 16 1.69 4.90 -24.19
N HIS A 17 2.52 4.07 -24.83
CA HIS A 17 2.72 2.67 -24.43
C HIS A 17 3.30 2.54 -23.01
N ILE A 18 3.93 3.59 -22.48
CA ILE A 18 4.45 3.64 -21.11
C ILE A 18 3.29 3.53 -20.09
N ALA A 19 2.13 4.13 -20.39
CA ALA A 19 0.97 4.04 -19.51
C ALA A 19 0.47 2.60 -19.36
N SER A 20 0.34 1.87 -20.47
CA SER A 20 -0.08 0.47 -20.44
C SER A 20 0.94 -0.44 -19.72
N ALA A 21 2.23 -0.21 -19.93
CA ALA A 21 3.29 -0.97 -19.28
C ALA A 21 3.35 -0.75 -17.75
N CYS A 22 3.03 0.46 -17.29
CA CYS A 22 3.01 0.82 -15.87
C CYS A 22 1.96 0.05 -15.07
N LEU A 23 0.85 -0.31 -15.71
CA LEU A 23 -0.33 -0.90 -15.08
C LEU A 23 -0.29 -2.42 -15.00
N HIS A 24 0.43 -3.06 -15.93
CA HIS A 24 0.46 -4.52 -16.06
C HIS A 24 1.72 -5.17 -15.48
N ASN A 25 2.47 -4.45 -14.64
CA ASN A 25 3.71 -4.93 -14.02
C ASN A 25 4.70 -5.55 -15.04
N GLN A 26 4.71 -5.04 -16.28
CA GLN A 26 5.60 -5.51 -17.33
C GLN A 26 6.95 -4.83 -17.17
N GLY A 27 7.74 -5.29 -16.20
CA GLY A 27 8.99 -4.64 -15.80
C GLY A 27 10.00 -4.39 -16.91
N VAL A 28 9.94 -5.11 -18.04
CA VAL A 28 10.77 -4.84 -19.23
C VAL A 28 10.19 -3.73 -20.10
N ALA A 29 8.90 -3.80 -20.45
CA ALA A 29 8.24 -2.75 -21.23
C ALA A 29 8.22 -1.40 -20.51
N TYR A 30 8.05 -1.42 -19.18
CA TYR A 30 8.11 -0.23 -18.34
C TYR A 30 9.51 0.40 -18.34
N ARG A 31 10.56 -0.41 -18.17
CA ARG A 31 11.96 0.07 -18.21
C ARG A 31 12.35 0.63 -19.58
N ASN A 32 12.00 -0.07 -20.65
CA ASN A 32 12.28 0.36 -22.03
C ASN A 32 11.49 1.62 -22.40
N GLY A 33 10.30 1.79 -21.83
CA GLY A 33 9.51 3.01 -21.94
C GLY A 33 10.18 4.19 -21.23
N LEU A 34 10.61 3.99 -19.97
CA LEU A 34 11.29 5.03 -19.19
C LEU A 34 12.62 5.47 -19.80
N SER A 35 13.37 4.58 -20.45
CA SER A 35 14.65 4.93 -21.09
C SER A 35 14.50 5.87 -22.28
N GLN A 36 13.28 6.03 -22.83
CA GLN A 36 12.98 6.99 -23.89
C GLN A 36 12.74 8.42 -23.34
N LEU A 37 12.61 8.58 -22.02
CA LEU A 37 12.40 9.86 -21.35
C LEU A 37 13.73 10.43 -20.85
N ASP A 38 13.88 11.75 -20.87
CA ASP A 38 15.00 12.42 -20.21
C ASP A 38 14.89 12.33 -18.67
N ARG A 39 15.97 12.65 -17.93
CA ARG A 39 15.98 12.53 -16.45
C ARG A 39 14.90 13.37 -15.75
N LYS A 40 14.55 14.54 -16.28
CA LYS A 40 13.54 15.42 -15.71
C LYS A 40 12.14 14.85 -15.94
N GLN A 41 11.89 14.34 -17.15
CA GLN A 41 10.67 13.65 -17.53
C GLN A 41 10.49 12.35 -16.74
N GLN A 42 11.55 11.55 -16.54
CA GLN A 42 11.50 10.33 -15.72
C GLN A 42 11.07 10.64 -14.29
N ARG A 43 11.70 11.64 -13.64
CA ARG A 43 11.36 12.04 -12.26
C ARG A 43 9.93 12.54 -12.17
N LEU A 44 9.50 13.37 -13.13
CA LEU A 44 8.14 13.89 -13.16
C LEU A 44 7.12 12.78 -13.38
N PHE A 45 7.40 11.87 -14.32
CA PHE A 45 6.54 10.72 -14.61
C PHE A 45 6.43 9.80 -13.39
N GLN A 46 7.54 9.47 -12.73
CA GLN A 46 7.55 8.69 -11.49
C GLN A 46 6.72 9.37 -10.39
N LYS A 47 6.85 10.70 -10.23
CA LYS A 47 6.03 11.46 -9.28
C LYS A 47 4.55 11.36 -9.59
N VAL A 48 4.15 11.63 -10.83
CA VAL A 48 2.74 11.58 -11.28
C VAL A 48 2.16 10.19 -11.08
N VAL A 49 2.88 9.15 -11.49
CA VAL A 49 2.46 7.76 -11.30
C VAL A 49 2.35 7.42 -9.82
N SER A 50 3.30 7.83 -8.98
CA SER A 50 3.26 7.58 -7.55
C SER A 50 2.07 8.26 -6.88
N ASP A 51 1.84 9.55 -7.17
CA ASP A 51 0.72 10.33 -6.64
C ASP A 51 -0.62 9.71 -7.07
N TRP A 52 -0.70 9.27 -8.33
CA TRP A 52 -1.89 8.64 -8.88
C TRP A 52 -2.15 7.25 -8.28
N MET A 53 -1.10 6.44 -8.10
CA MET A 53 -1.21 5.13 -7.45
C MET A 53 -1.65 5.27 -6.00
N HIS A 54 -1.12 6.23 -5.25
CA HIS A 54 -1.57 6.51 -3.89
C HIS A 54 -3.04 6.89 -3.86
N ARG A 55 -3.49 7.81 -4.73
CA ARG A 55 -4.90 8.17 -4.84
C ARG A 55 -5.78 6.97 -5.18
N SER A 56 -5.36 6.14 -6.14
CA SER A 56 -6.13 4.98 -6.58
C SER A 56 -6.24 3.90 -5.51
N LEU A 57 -5.20 3.75 -4.68
CA LEU A 57 -5.24 2.87 -3.51
C LEU A 57 -6.21 3.41 -2.45
N ASP A 58 -6.13 4.71 -2.14
CA ASP A 58 -7.05 5.39 -1.21
C ASP A 58 -8.51 5.28 -1.67
N GLU A 59 -8.78 5.33 -2.98
CA GLU A 59 -10.11 5.14 -3.57
C GLU A 59 -10.52 3.66 -3.72
N CYS A 60 -9.71 2.72 -3.20
CA CYS A 60 -9.99 1.29 -3.19
C CYS A 60 -10.19 0.65 -4.59
N TYR A 61 -9.47 1.11 -5.62
CA TYR A 61 -9.50 0.43 -6.92
C TYR A 61 -8.72 -0.90 -6.91
N GLY A 62 -9.22 -1.91 -7.63
CA GLY A 62 -8.62 -3.25 -7.78
C GLY A 62 -9.44 -4.38 -7.14
N ASP A 63 -8.84 -5.57 -6.99
CA ASP A 63 -9.54 -6.81 -6.60
C ASP A 63 -10.23 -6.78 -5.22
N CYS A 64 -9.86 -5.83 -4.34
CA CYS A 64 -10.51 -5.60 -3.04
C CYS A 64 -10.69 -6.84 -2.15
N LEU A 65 -9.78 -7.82 -2.22
CA LEU A 65 -9.92 -9.10 -1.54
C LEU A 65 -10.01 -8.97 -0.02
N LEU A 66 -9.37 -7.95 0.56
CA LEU A 66 -9.38 -7.70 2.00
C LEU A 66 -10.68 -7.02 2.46
N ARG A 67 -11.63 -6.72 1.56
CA ARG A 67 -12.99 -6.35 1.96
C ARG A 67 -13.68 -7.49 2.70
N SER A 68 -13.27 -8.74 2.42
CA SER A 68 -13.73 -9.91 3.18
C SER A 68 -13.20 -9.85 4.62
N PRO A 69 -14.07 -9.81 5.65
CA PRO A 69 -13.65 -9.82 7.05
C PRO A 69 -12.75 -11.01 7.38
N GLU A 70 -13.02 -12.15 6.75
CA GLU A 70 -12.25 -13.36 6.92
C GLU A 70 -10.80 -13.27 6.45
N LEU A 71 -10.51 -12.39 5.47
CA LEU A 71 -9.18 -12.17 4.94
C LEU A 71 -8.49 -10.99 5.64
N SER A 72 -9.22 -9.94 5.98
CA SER A 72 -8.65 -8.79 6.71
C SER A 72 -8.20 -9.16 8.11
N VAL A 73 -8.90 -10.06 8.81
CA VAL A 73 -8.50 -10.57 10.13
C VAL A 73 -7.14 -11.28 10.08
N ILE A 74 -6.85 -12.05 9.03
CA ILE A 74 -5.54 -12.71 8.86
C ILE A 74 -4.40 -11.67 8.88
N VAL A 75 -4.63 -10.53 8.23
CA VAL A 75 -3.65 -9.44 8.16
C VAL A 75 -3.53 -8.72 9.50
N ALA A 76 -4.67 -8.40 10.12
CA ALA A 76 -4.72 -7.74 11.43
C ALA A 76 -4.01 -8.57 12.51
N ASP A 77 -4.26 -9.88 12.55
CA ASP A 77 -3.65 -10.79 13.52
C ASP A 77 -2.13 -10.88 13.31
N ALA A 78 -1.67 -10.99 12.06
CA ALA A 78 -0.24 -11.01 11.76
C ALA A 78 0.47 -9.72 12.22
N ILE A 79 -0.17 -8.56 12.05
CA ILE A 79 0.35 -7.27 12.50
C ILE A 79 0.35 -7.18 14.03
N ARG A 80 -0.67 -7.70 14.71
CA ARG A 80 -0.76 -7.65 16.18
C ARG A 80 0.14 -8.66 16.89
N TYR A 81 0.48 -9.77 16.24
CA TYR A 81 1.11 -10.93 16.87
C TYR A 81 2.37 -10.63 17.70
N PHE A 82 3.26 -9.76 17.21
CA PHE A 82 4.50 -9.39 17.92
C PHE A 82 4.48 -7.99 18.54
N ASN A 83 3.29 -7.39 18.69
CA ASN A 83 3.16 -6.09 19.35
C ASN A 83 3.68 -6.18 20.81
N GLY A 84 4.50 -5.21 21.22
CA GLY A 84 5.14 -5.21 22.53
C GLY A 84 6.33 -6.17 22.68
N VAL A 85 6.67 -6.93 21.63
CA VAL A 85 7.78 -7.88 21.61
C VAL A 85 8.84 -7.46 20.60
N ARG A 86 8.48 -7.39 19.31
CA ARG A 86 9.41 -7.01 18.22
C ARG A 86 9.27 -5.56 17.78
N TYR A 87 8.09 -5.00 18.01
CA TYR A 87 7.74 -3.63 17.66
C TYR A 87 6.59 -3.17 18.55
N ASP A 88 6.46 -1.86 18.69
CA ASP A 88 5.35 -1.23 19.40
C ASP A 88 4.39 -0.65 18.36
N LEU A 89 3.21 -1.27 18.25
CA LEU A 89 2.19 -0.95 17.27
C LEU A 89 1.35 0.22 17.74
N ASP A 90 1.24 1.28 16.94
CA ASP A 90 0.48 2.47 17.29
C ASP A 90 -0.95 2.42 16.76
N SER A 91 -1.08 2.19 15.46
CA SER A 91 -2.37 2.07 14.78
C SER A 91 -2.18 1.39 13.43
N PHE A 92 -3.26 0.80 12.92
CA PHE A 92 -3.31 0.33 11.54
C PHE A 92 -4.73 0.36 11.01
N VAL A 93 -4.86 0.35 9.69
CA VAL A 93 -6.10 0.08 8.99
C VAL A 93 -5.86 -0.93 7.87
N VAL A 94 -6.65 -1.99 7.85
CA VAL A 94 -6.75 -2.91 6.71
C VAL A 94 -7.86 -2.41 5.82
N MET A 95 -7.47 -1.83 4.68
CA MET A 95 -8.37 -1.36 3.62
C MET A 95 -8.70 -2.54 2.67
N PRO A 96 -9.76 -2.45 1.86
CA PRO A 96 -10.15 -3.51 0.91
C PRO A 96 -9.02 -4.05 0.02
N ASN A 97 -8.07 -3.20 -0.39
CA ASN A 97 -7.01 -3.54 -1.35
C ASN A 97 -5.58 -3.30 -0.81
N HIS A 98 -5.43 -2.67 0.37
CA HIS A 98 -4.11 -2.32 0.94
C HIS A 98 -4.16 -2.17 2.47
N VAL A 99 -3.04 -1.81 3.10
CA VAL A 99 -2.93 -1.64 4.55
C VAL A 99 -2.06 -0.43 4.85
N HIS A 100 -2.45 0.38 5.83
CA HIS A 100 -1.55 1.35 6.47
C HIS A 100 -1.23 0.91 7.90
N VAL A 101 0.03 0.99 8.29
CA VAL A 101 0.51 0.60 9.61
C VAL A 101 1.44 1.68 10.14
N LEU A 102 1.19 2.11 11.37
CA LEU A 102 2.06 2.98 12.14
C LEU A 102 2.69 2.18 13.28
N VAL A 103 4.01 2.03 13.22
CA VAL A 103 4.77 1.11 14.05
C VAL A 103 6.15 1.65 14.38
N GLN A 104 6.62 1.37 15.60
CA GLN A 104 7.99 1.62 16.03
C GLN A 104 8.72 0.28 16.21
N PHE A 105 9.76 0.02 15.41
CA PHE A 105 10.57 -1.18 15.56
C PHE A 105 11.51 -1.08 16.76
N ARG A 106 11.75 -2.21 17.43
CA ARG A 106 12.78 -2.33 18.47
C ARG A 106 14.15 -2.60 17.83
N LYS A 107 15.22 -2.40 18.60
CA LYS A 107 16.60 -2.28 18.10
C LYS A 107 17.07 -3.46 17.24
N GLU A 108 16.56 -4.65 17.49
CA GLU A 108 16.93 -5.90 16.81
C GLU A 108 16.12 -6.17 15.53
N PHE A 109 15.14 -5.31 15.22
CA PHE A 109 14.21 -5.47 14.12
C PHE A 109 14.14 -4.23 13.24
N ASP A 110 13.83 -4.44 11.97
CA ASP A 110 13.62 -3.37 11.01
C ASP A 110 12.40 -3.64 10.13
N LEU A 111 12.06 -2.65 9.31
CA LEU A 111 10.96 -2.73 8.36
C LEU A 111 11.13 -3.88 7.36
N GLN A 112 12.35 -4.12 6.88
CA GLN A 112 12.60 -5.11 5.84
C GLN A 112 12.28 -6.51 6.37
N VAL A 113 12.76 -6.85 7.56
CA VAL A 113 12.55 -8.14 8.21
C VAL A 113 11.08 -8.30 8.61
N ILE A 114 10.52 -7.32 9.31
CA ILE A 114 9.15 -7.41 9.84
C ILE A 114 8.11 -7.33 8.72
N GLY A 115 8.23 -6.36 7.82
CA GLY A 115 7.33 -6.18 6.68
C GLY A 115 7.33 -7.40 5.77
N SER A 116 8.51 -7.93 5.42
CA SER A 116 8.60 -9.17 4.63
C SER A 116 7.98 -10.37 5.35
N SER A 117 8.12 -10.44 6.67
CA SER A 117 7.49 -11.49 7.48
C SER A 117 5.96 -11.41 7.42
N TRP A 118 5.37 -10.23 7.66
CA TRP A 118 3.93 -10.02 7.56
C TRP A 118 3.39 -10.37 6.16
N MET A 119 4.00 -9.81 5.11
CA MET A 119 3.56 -10.02 3.73
C MET A 119 3.64 -11.50 3.34
N ARG A 120 4.73 -12.19 3.66
CA ARG A 120 4.90 -13.61 3.33
C ARG A 120 3.91 -14.49 4.08
N TYR A 121 3.73 -14.26 5.38
CA TYR A 121 2.81 -15.05 6.20
C TYR A 121 1.37 -14.90 5.74
N THR A 122 0.91 -13.65 5.59
CA THR A 122 -0.46 -13.32 5.19
C THR A 122 -0.75 -13.76 3.75
N ALA A 123 0.17 -13.54 2.80
CA ALA A 123 -0.01 -14.00 1.42
C ALA A 123 -0.23 -15.50 1.34
N ARG A 124 0.55 -16.30 2.11
CA ARG A 124 0.41 -17.75 2.14
C ARG A 124 -0.96 -18.18 2.65
N LEU A 125 -1.41 -17.64 3.78
CA LEU A 125 -2.70 -18.00 4.37
C LEU A 125 -3.88 -17.56 3.51
N ILE A 126 -3.84 -16.34 2.96
CA ILE A 126 -4.91 -15.83 2.12
C ILE A 126 -4.98 -16.63 0.81
N ASN A 127 -3.84 -16.92 0.18
CA ASN A 127 -3.82 -17.74 -1.02
C ASN A 127 -4.38 -19.14 -0.76
N GLN A 128 -4.01 -19.77 0.36
CA GLN A 128 -4.55 -21.07 0.77
C GLN A 128 -6.08 -21.00 0.93
N LYS A 129 -6.57 -19.96 1.61
CA LYS A 129 -8.01 -19.76 1.85
C LYS A 129 -8.80 -19.50 0.57
N LEU A 130 -8.18 -18.84 -0.41
CA LEU A 130 -8.76 -18.58 -1.73
C LEU A 130 -8.55 -19.73 -2.72
N GLY A 131 -7.88 -20.83 -2.34
CA GLY A 131 -7.55 -21.92 -3.25
C GLY A 131 -6.64 -21.53 -4.42
N ARG A 132 -5.86 -20.44 -4.28
CA ARG A 132 -5.01 -19.88 -5.34
C ARG A 132 -3.53 -20.00 -5.01
N ARG A 133 -2.68 -19.76 -6.02
CA ARG A 133 -1.22 -19.69 -5.89
C ARG A 133 -0.70 -18.41 -6.56
N GLY A 134 0.47 -17.94 -6.14
CA GLY A 134 1.13 -16.77 -6.73
C GLY A 134 1.27 -15.58 -5.78
N ILE A 135 1.55 -14.41 -6.35
CA ILE A 135 1.82 -13.18 -5.61
C ILE A 135 0.49 -12.60 -5.09
N PHE A 136 0.44 -12.29 -3.79
CA PHE A 136 -0.70 -11.58 -3.18
C PHE A 136 -0.40 -10.09 -3.03
N TRP A 137 0.74 -9.74 -2.44
CA TRP A 137 1.14 -8.36 -2.20
C TRP A 137 2.05 -7.83 -3.31
N LYS A 138 1.95 -6.52 -3.59
CA LYS A 138 2.98 -5.83 -4.37
C LYS A 138 4.33 -5.92 -3.61
N PRO A 139 5.46 -6.27 -4.27
CA PRO A 139 6.71 -6.57 -3.58
C PRO A 139 7.34 -5.40 -2.80
N GLU A 140 7.08 -4.17 -3.22
CA GLU A 140 7.65 -2.96 -2.61
C GLU A 140 6.57 -2.24 -1.79
N PRO A 141 6.59 -2.35 -0.45
CA PRO A 141 5.75 -1.52 0.39
C PRO A 141 6.23 -0.07 0.32
N PHE A 142 5.29 0.87 0.44
CA PHE A 142 5.63 2.28 0.65
C PHE A 142 5.90 2.52 2.14
N ASP A 143 6.98 3.22 2.46
CA ASP A 143 7.34 3.57 3.83
C ASP A 143 7.70 5.05 4.00
N HIS A 144 7.52 5.54 5.22
CA HIS A 144 7.84 6.91 5.60
C HIS A 144 8.35 6.97 7.04
N LEU A 145 9.54 7.53 7.24
CA LEU A 145 10.12 7.72 8.57
C LEU A 145 9.54 8.97 9.25
N ILE A 146 8.88 8.77 10.40
CA ILE A 146 8.32 9.85 11.21
C ILE A 146 9.40 10.44 12.12
N ARG A 147 9.55 11.76 12.07
CA ARG A 147 10.63 12.49 12.75
C ARG A 147 10.16 13.59 13.70
N SER A 148 8.85 13.80 13.84
CA SER A 148 8.30 14.79 14.78
C SER A 148 6.94 14.36 15.34
N PRO A 149 6.53 14.91 16.50
CA PRO A 149 5.20 14.69 17.07
C PRO A 149 4.06 15.13 16.15
N GLU A 150 4.24 16.22 15.40
CA GLU A 150 3.24 16.75 14.46
C GLU A 150 3.03 15.78 13.30
N HIS A 151 4.13 15.21 12.76
CA HIS A 151 4.05 14.17 11.75
C HIS A 151 3.35 12.92 12.30
N LEU A 152 3.64 12.53 13.54
CA LEU A 152 2.98 11.39 14.17
C LEU A 152 1.46 11.59 14.27
N ALA A 153 1.04 12.78 14.74
CA ALA A 153 -0.39 13.13 14.82
C ALA A 153 -1.06 13.14 13.44
N HIS A 154 -0.37 13.66 12.42
CA HIS A 154 -0.84 13.65 11.04
C HIS A 154 -1.09 12.21 10.54
N PHE A 155 -0.12 11.30 10.68
CA PHE A 155 -0.27 9.92 10.22
C PHE A 155 -1.34 9.14 10.99
N ARG A 156 -1.45 9.34 12.31
CA ARG A 156 -2.57 8.77 13.10
C ARG A 156 -3.92 9.21 12.55
N SER A 157 -4.06 10.50 12.23
CA SER A 157 -5.28 11.04 11.63
C SER A 157 -5.51 10.47 10.25
N TYR A 158 -4.48 10.44 9.41
CA TYR A 158 -4.57 9.88 8.06
C TYR A 158 -5.06 8.43 8.07
N ILE A 159 -4.46 7.56 8.90
CA ILE A 159 -4.85 6.14 9.03
C ILE A 159 -6.31 6.00 9.46
N ARG A 160 -6.74 6.80 10.45
CA ARG A 160 -8.13 6.76 10.95
C ARG A 160 -9.15 7.24 9.91
N GLU A 161 -8.81 8.30 9.18
CA GLU A 161 -9.73 8.96 8.25
C GLU A 161 -9.74 8.31 6.87
N ASN A 162 -8.77 7.44 6.54
CA ASN A 162 -8.64 6.85 5.21
C ASN A 162 -9.93 6.10 4.77
N PRO A 163 -10.54 5.22 5.60
CA PRO A 163 -11.80 4.58 5.22
C PRO A 163 -12.94 5.56 4.95
N ARG A 164 -13.03 6.64 5.75
CA ARG A 164 -14.06 7.66 5.59
C ARG A 164 -13.86 8.44 4.28
N LYS A 165 -12.61 8.81 3.95
CA LYS A 165 -12.28 9.46 2.67
C LYS A 165 -12.59 8.56 1.47
N ALA A 166 -12.45 7.25 1.65
CA ALA A 166 -12.78 6.23 0.67
C ALA A 166 -14.29 5.90 0.60
N ASN A 167 -15.15 6.58 1.39
CA ASN A 167 -16.59 6.29 1.53
C ASN A 167 -16.89 4.82 1.84
N LEU A 168 -16.04 4.16 2.64
CA LEU A 168 -16.23 2.77 3.01
C LEU A 168 -17.17 2.61 4.21
N PRO A 169 -18.12 1.65 4.16
CA PRO A 169 -18.89 1.27 5.33
C PRO A 169 -17.99 0.54 6.33
N THR A 170 -18.33 0.59 7.62
CA THR A 170 -17.55 -0.01 8.73
C THR A 170 -17.27 -1.50 8.58
N ARG A 171 -18.08 -2.22 7.79
CA ARG A 171 -17.89 -3.66 7.50
C ARG A 171 -16.80 -3.95 6.46
N ASP A 172 -16.36 -2.95 5.70
CA ASP A 172 -15.45 -3.13 4.55
C ASP A 172 -13.98 -2.86 4.89
N PHE A 173 -13.68 -2.44 6.12
CA PHE A 173 -12.32 -2.20 6.60
C PHE A 173 -12.18 -2.64 8.05
N LEU A 174 -10.93 -2.81 8.50
CA LEU A 174 -10.63 -3.11 9.91
C LEU A 174 -9.63 -2.08 10.42
N TYR A 175 -10.07 -1.22 11.33
CA TYR A 175 -9.24 -0.22 12.00
C TYR A 175 -8.90 -0.67 13.41
N TRP A 176 -7.68 -0.37 13.85
CA TRP A 176 -7.23 -0.56 15.22
C TRP A 176 -6.27 0.55 15.63
N ASN A 177 -6.35 0.97 16.89
CA ASN A 177 -5.34 1.83 17.50
C ASN A 177 -5.04 1.41 18.95
N ARG A 178 -3.90 1.88 19.46
CA ARG A 178 -3.43 1.62 20.82
C ARG A 178 -4.28 2.29 21.90
N ALA A 179 -4.93 3.42 21.61
CA ALA A 179 -5.64 4.23 22.61
C ALA A 179 -6.96 3.59 23.09
N GLU A 180 -7.55 2.70 22.30
CA GLU A 180 -8.78 1.96 22.62
C GLU A 180 -8.58 0.78 23.61
N LEU A 181 -7.37 0.62 24.16
CA LEU A 181 -7.06 -0.35 25.23
C LEU A 181 -6.98 0.28 26.63
N GLY A 182 -7.34 1.56 26.76
CA GLY A 182 -7.37 2.33 28.01
C GLY A 182 -8.76 2.43 28.60
#